data_AF-A0A239VK24-F1
#
_entry.id   AF-A0A239VK24-F1
#
_cell.length_a   1.000
_cell.length_b   1.000
_cell.length_c   1.000
_cell.angle_alpha   90.00
_cell.angle_beta   90.00
_cell.angle_gamma   90.00
#
_symmetry.space_group_name_H-M   'P 1'
#
loop_
_entity.id
_entity.type
_entity.pdbx_description
1 polymer ?
#
loop_
_entity_poly.entity_id
_entity_poly.type
_entity_poly.pdbx_seq_one_letter_code
_entity_poly.pdbx_strand_id
1 'polypeptide(L)' 'MGPYGLIDLNKIYAAWDKDDIYERRGISRNGAVIVVRPDMYVAAVLPLSATDELTNFLAGIFIPQP' A
#
# COMPACT_ATOMS: atom_id res chain seq x y z
N MET A 1 -10.40 0.80 -14.88
CA MET A 1 -11.50 -0.18 -14.94
C MET A 1 -11.45 -0.84 -16.30
N GLY A 2 -11.59 -2.16 -16.40
CA GLY A 2 -11.64 -2.84 -17.69
C GLY A 2 -12.92 -2.51 -18.49
N PRO A 3 -12.99 -2.86 -19.78
CA PRO A 3 -14.11 -2.49 -20.67
C PRO A 3 -15.48 -3.04 -20.23
N TYR A 4 -15.49 -4.05 -19.37
CA TYR A 4 -16.71 -4.72 -18.87
C TYR A 4 -17.10 -4.30 -17.45
N GLY A 5 -16.36 -3.38 -16.81
CA GLY A 5 -16.74 -2.85 -15.49
C GLY A 5 -16.81 -3.88 -14.36
N LEU A 6 -16.15 -5.03 -14.50
CA LEU A 6 -16.16 -6.08 -13.48
C LEU A 6 -15.49 -5.60 -12.19
N ILE A 7 -16.05 -6.04 -11.06
CA ILE A 7 -15.52 -5.72 -9.72
C ILE A 7 -14.33 -6.64 -9.41
N ASP A 8 -13.20 -6.04 -9.02
CA ASP A 8 -12.06 -6.79 -8.50
C ASP A 8 -12.20 -6.99 -6.98
N LEU A 9 -12.45 -8.24 -6.57
CA LEU A 9 -12.63 -8.62 -5.17
C LEU A 9 -11.30 -8.86 -4.42
N ASN A 10 -10.16 -8.77 -5.10
CA ASN A 10 -8.83 -9.11 -4.55
C ASN A 10 -8.10 -7.88 -3.99
N LYS A 11 -8.78 -7.07 -3.19
CA LYS A 11 -8.23 -5.82 -2.63
C LYS A 11 -8.33 -5.71 -1.11
N ILE A 12 -9.03 -6.65 -0.48
CA ILE A 12 -9.26 -6.66 0.97
C ILE A 12 -8.73 -7.99 1.51
N TYR A 13 -7.91 -7.90 2.55
CA TYR A 13 -7.27 -9.04 3.19
C TYR A 13 -7.41 -8.91 4.71
N ALA A 14 -7.40 -10.03 5.43
CA ALA A 14 -7.44 -10.08 6.89
C ALA A 14 -6.20 -10.78 7.43
N ALA A 15 -5.82 -10.46 8.66
CA ALA A 15 -4.82 -11.24 9.38
C ALA A 15 -5.34 -12.66 9.60
N TRP A 16 -4.43 -13.63 9.55
CA TRP A 16 -4.75 -15.02 9.87
C TRP A 16 -4.46 -15.27 11.35
N ASP A 17 -5.39 -15.89 12.07
CA ASP A 17 -5.28 -16.19 13.50
C ASP A 17 -4.04 -17.03 13.85
N LYS A 18 -3.63 -17.91 12.94
CA LYS A 18 -2.44 -18.77 13.11
C LYS A 18 -1.13 -18.10 12.67
N ASP A 19 -1.20 -17.02 11.90
CA ASP A 19 -0.02 -16.26 11.46
C ASP A 19 -0.40 -14.78 11.26
N ASP A 20 -0.40 -14.03 12.36
CA ASP A 20 -0.77 -12.62 12.33
C ASP A 20 0.34 -11.80 11.67
N ILE A 21 0.04 -11.28 10.47
CA ILE A 21 0.99 -10.49 9.70
C ILE A 21 1.47 -9.23 10.44
N TYR A 22 0.66 -8.64 11.31
CA TYR A 22 1.08 -7.46 12.07
C TYR A 22 2.17 -7.83 13.06
N GLU A 23 2.03 -8.94 13.78
CA GLU A 23 3.05 -9.41 14.73
C GLU A 23 4.29 -9.89 13.97
N ARG A 24 4.09 -10.73 12.95
CA ARG A 24 5.19 -11.30 12.15
C ARG A 24 6.02 -10.25 11.41
N ARG A 25 5.48 -9.06 11.14
CA ARG A 25 6.16 -7.96 10.44
C ARG A 25 6.39 -6.73 11.30
N GLY A 26 6.04 -6.77 12.59
CA GLY A 26 6.19 -5.62 13.49
C GLY A 26 5.36 -4.40 13.06
N ILE A 27 4.20 -4.61 12.43
CA ILE A 27 3.31 -3.54 12.00
C ILE A 27 2.48 -3.10 13.20
N SER A 28 2.50 -1.79 13.48
CA SER A 28 1.65 -1.21 14.52
C SER A 28 0.18 -1.48 14.23
N ARG A 29 -0.61 -1.76 15.27
CA ARG A 29 -2.08 -1.87 15.17
C ARG A 29 -2.76 -0.55 14.81
N ASN A 30 -2.04 0.57 14.93
CA ASN A 30 -2.50 1.87 14.43
C ASN A 30 -2.39 1.99 12.90
N GLY A 31 -1.84 0.97 12.22
CA GLY A 31 -1.73 0.88 10.77
C GLY A 31 -0.50 1.54 10.18
N ALA A 32 -0.26 1.27 8.91
CA ALA A 32 0.83 1.82 8.12
C ALA A 32 0.49 1.78 6.62
N VAL A 33 1.12 2.65 5.84
CA VAL A 33 1.18 2.58 4.37
C VAL A 33 2.58 2.12 3.99
N ILE A 34 2.68 1.05 3.19
CA ILE A 34 3.95 0.51 2.72
C ILE A 34 3.97 0.64 1.20
N VAL A 35 4.89 1.44 0.66
CA VAL A 35 5.07 1.60 -0.78
C VAL A 35 6.11 0.59 -1.26
N VAL A 36 5.73 -0.24 -2.22
CA VAL A 36 6.58 -1.27 -2.80
C VAL A 36 6.76 -0.99 -4.29
N ARG A 37 8.00 -1.05 -4.76
CA ARG A 37 8.37 -0.88 -6.17
C ARG A 37 7.95 -2.09 -7.02
N PRO A 38 7.87 -1.93 -8.35
CA PRO A 38 7.60 -3.05 -9.25
C PRO A 38 8.58 -4.23 -9.15
N ASP A 39 9.80 -3.99 -8.66
CA ASP A 39 10.84 -5.01 -8.41
C ASP A 39 10.78 -5.60 -6.98
N MET A 40 9.65 -5.43 -6.29
CA MET A 40 9.36 -5.99 -4.96
C MET A 40 10.19 -5.41 -3.80
N TYR A 41 10.97 -4.35 -4.03
CA TYR A 41 11.65 -3.64 -2.95
C TYR A 41 10.74 -2.62 -2.25
N VAL A 42 10.79 -2.58 -0.92
CA VAL A 42 10.13 -1.55 -0.10
C VAL A 42 10.83 -0.21 -0.34
N ALA A 43 10.07 0.82 -0.70
CA ALA A 43 10.59 2.16 -0.98
C ALA A 43 10.27 3.18 0.11
N ALA A 44 9.12 3.05 0.78
CA ALA A 44 8.73 3.91 1.90
C ALA A 44 7.78 3.18 2.87
N VAL A 45 7.84 3.55 4.14
CA VAL A 45 6.90 3.14 5.19
C VAL A 45 6.41 4.39 5.90
N LEU A 46 5.12 4.67 5.81
CA LEU A 46 4.49 5.92 6.23
C LEU A 46 3.32 5.66 7.19
N PRO A 47 2.94 6.61 8.05
CA PRO A 47 1.69 6.53 8.79
C PRO A 47 0.48 6.70 7.85
N LEU A 48 -0.69 6.14 8.24
CA LEU A 48 -1.92 6.21 7.44
C LEU A 48 -2.37 7.64 7.10
N SER A 49 -2.01 8.63 7.91
CA SER A 49 -2.41 10.03 7.75
C SER A 49 -1.48 10.85 6.83
N ALA A 50 -0.33 10.32 6.41
CA ALA A 50 0.68 11.10 5.69
C ALA A 50 0.44 11.13 4.16
N THR A 51 -0.74 11.58 3.75
CA THR A 51 -1.08 11.69 2.32
C THR A 51 -0.23 12.71 1.58
N ASP A 52 0.17 13.80 2.24
CA ASP A 52 1.02 14.85 1.65
C ASP A 52 2.45 14.35 1.43
N GLU A 53 2.99 13.61 2.40
CA GLU A 53 4.31 12.98 2.27
C GLU A 53 4.33 11.93 1.17
N LEU A 54 3.28 11.08 1.11
CA LEU A 54 3.12 10.10 0.02
C LEU A 54 3.04 10.80 -1.35
N THR A 55 2.29 11.89 -1.45
CA THR A 55 2.16 12.66 -2.69
C THR A 55 3.51 13.23 -3.12
N ASN A 56 4.23 13.88 -2.20
CA ASN A 56 5.54 14.45 -2.47
C ASN A 56 6.57 13.38 -2.87
N PHE A 57 6.54 12.22 -2.22
CA PHE A 57 7.39 11.08 -2.56
C PHE A 57 7.13 10.61 -4.00
N LEU A 58 5.87 10.44 -4.39
CA LEU A 58 5.50 9.96 -5.73
C LEU A 58 5.71 11.01 -6.84
N ALA A 59 5.62 12.30 -6.51
CA ALA A 59 5.80 13.40 -7.47
C ALA A 59 7.22 13.45 -8.09
N GLY A 60 8.24 12.96 -7.37
CA GLY A 60 9.60 12.84 -7.90
C GLY A 60 9.82 11.64 -8.84
N ILE A 61 8.83 10.75 -8.97
CA ILE A 61 8.96 9.45 -9.66
C ILE A 61 8.06 9.39 -10.89
N PHE A 62 6.81 9.84 -10.77
CA PHE A 62 5.81 9.72 -11.83
C PHE A 62 5.74 10.96 -12.71
N ILE A 63 5.41 10.73 -13.98
CA ILE A 63 5.03 11.79 -14.91
C ILE A 63 3.52 12.05 -14.84
N PRO A 64 3.07 13.29 -15.08
CA PRO A 64 1.64 13.62 -15.14
C PRO A 64 0.91 12.69 -16.13
N GLN A 65 -0.25 12.19 -15.72
CA GLN A 65 -1.13 11.45 -16.62
C GLN A 65 -2.03 12.43 -17.37
N PRO A 66 -2.22 12.24 -18.69
CA PRO A 66 -3.15 13.05 -19.49
C PRO A 66 -4.61 12.81 -19.14
#